data_AF-A0A178B9R5-F1
#
_entry.id   AF-A0A178B9R5-F1
#
_cell.length_a   1.000
_cell.length_b   1.000
_cell.length_c   1.000
_cell.angle_alpha   90.00
_cell.angle_beta   90.00
_cell.angle_gamma   90.00
#
_symmetry.space_group_name_H-M   'P 1'
#
loop_
_entity.id
_entity.type
_entity.pdbx_description
1 polymer ?
#
loop_
_entity_poly.entity_id
_entity_poly.type
_entity_poly.pdbx_seq_one_letter_code
_entity_poly.pdbx_strand_id
1 'polypeptide(L)'
;MPQPISSYSHFPGYRQPPPPEVIIPTSDSITRESIAIRLQSLLSTNLPGWISRHIVHISTSLTERIVSLGKNGDLAPHGIGSVDDIFMVVGHDRGYHYLALAVTAPIALKVLMKGPSYSLDGMDPLRDQQSMEILRRGFGDVAFKEWSRASEMLGRGGSR
;
A
#
# COMPACT_ATOMS: atom_id res chain seq x y z
N MET A 1 5.14 -54.08 41.43
CA MET A 1 5.69 -52.84 42.02
C MET A 1 4.78 -51.69 41.60
N PRO A 2 4.08 -51.00 42.53
CA PRO A 2 3.22 -49.88 42.19
C PRO A 2 4.02 -48.60 41.95
N GLN A 3 3.67 -47.84 40.91
CA GLN A 3 4.28 -46.55 40.61
C GLN A 3 3.78 -45.45 41.58
N PRO A 4 4.61 -44.45 41.94
CA PRO A 4 4.18 -43.36 42.79
C PRO A 4 3.26 -42.40 42.05
N ILE A 5 2.10 -42.12 42.63
CA ILE A 5 1.17 -41.09 42.18
C ILE A 5 1.81 -39.73 42.48
N SER A 6 2.09 -38.95 41.43
CA SER A 6 2.58 -37.58 41.55
C SER A 6 1.47 -36.70 42.14
N SER A 7 1.56 -36.42 43.44
CA SER A 7 0.71 -35.46 44.13
C SER A 7 1.32 -34.06 44.06
N TYR A 8 1.36 -33.46 42.86
CA TYR A 8 1.59 -32.03 42.74
C TYR A 8 0.27 -31.28 42.69
N SER A 9 -0.12 -30.88 43.90
CA SER A 9 -1.20 -29.98 44.24
C SER A 9 -1.15 -28.69 43.42
N HIS A 10 -2.31 -28.27 42.93
CA HIS A 10 -2.56 -26.97 42.34
C HIS A 10 -2.16 -25.85 43.32
N PHE A 11 -1.25 -24.97 42.91
CA PHE A 11 -1.01 -23.70 43.60
C PHE A 11 -2.17 -22.74 43.33
N PRO A 12 -2.90 -22.25 44.34
CA PRO A 12 -3.93 -21.25 44.15
C PRO A 12 -3.26 -19.90 43.87
N GLY A 13 -3.16 -19.52 42.59
CA GLY A 13 -2.58 -18.24 42.20
C GLY A 13 -2.05 -18.16 40.76
N TYR A 14 -1.73 -19.29 40.13
CA TYR A 14 -1.39 -19.29 38.72
C TYR A 14 -2.66 -19.27 37.88
N ARG A 15 -3.18 -18.06 37.59
CA ARG A 15 -4.03 -17.87 36.41
C ARG A 15 -3.13 -18.12 35.20
N GLN A 16 -3.32 -19.27 34.56
CA GLN A 16 -2.77 -19.52 33.24
C GLN A 16 -3.15 -18.31 32.37
N PRO A 17 -2.18 -17.60 31.77
CA PRO A 17 -2.54 -16.52 30.84
C PRO A 17 -3.48 -17.12 29.80
N PRO A 18 -4.54 -16.41 29.40
CA PRO A 18 -5.41 -16.89 28.34
C PRO A 18 -4.51 -17.30 27.16
N PRO A 19 -4.79 -18.45 26.51
CA PRO A 19 -4.06 -18.82 25.32
C PRO A 19 -4.04 -17.61 24.38
N PRO A 20 -2.89 -17.30 23.75
CA PRO A 20 -2.79 -16.15 22.86
C PRO A 20 -3.96 -16.21 21.89
N GLU A 21 -4.80 -15.18 21.90
CA GLU A 21 -5.94 -15.09 20.98
C GLU A 21 -5.37 -15.25 19.57
N VAL A 22 -5.70 -16.38 18.95
CA VAL A 22 -5.49 -16.55 17.52
C VAL A 22 -6.45 -15.56 16.90
N ILE A 23 -5.93 -14.39 16.51
CA ILE A 23 -6.68 -13.42 15.73
C ILE A 23 -6.94 -14.09 14.39
N ILE A 24 -8.09 -14.75 14.29
CA ILE A 24 -8.58 -15.28 13.02
C ILE A 24 -8.90 -14.04 12.18
N PRO A 25 -8.21 -13.82 11.04
CA PRO A 25 -8.56 -12.71 10.17
C PRO A 25 -10.01 -12.89 9.76
N THR A 26 -10.87 -11.96 10.19
CA THR A 26 -12.26 -11.91 9.75
C THR A 26 -12.28 -11.70 8.24
N SER A 27 -13.31 -12.19 7.55
CA SER A 27 -13.49 -12.01 6.10
C SER A 27 -13.48 -10.53 5.65
N ASP A 28 -13.69 -9.60 6.59
CA ASP A 28 -13.66 -8.15 6.38
C ASP A 28 -12.28 -7.51 6.65
N SER A 29 -11.25 -8.31 6.99
CA SER A 29 -9.91 -7.79 7.24
C SER A 29 -9.18 -7.52 5.92
N ILE A 30 -8.74 -6.27 5.74
CA ILE A 30 -7.93 -5.88 4.59
C ILE A 30 -6.58 -6.59 4.68
N THR A 31 -6.29 -7.43 3.68
CA THR A 31 -5.05 -8.18 3.63
C THR A 31 -3.98 -7.44 2.83
N ARG A 32 -2.73 -7.82 3.07
CA ARG A 32 -1.60 -7.37 2.24
C ARG A 32 -1.84 -7.68 0.76
N GLU A 33 -2.43 -8.84 0.49
CA GLU A 33 -2.75 -9.30 -0.85
C GLU A 33 -3.83 -8.44 -1.52
N SER A 34 -4.90 -8.08 -0.81
CA SER A 34 -5.95 -7.22 -1.36
C SER A 34 -5.43 -5.82 -1.72
N ILE A 35 -4.51 -5.27 -0.91
CA ILE A 35 -3.81 -4.01 -1.21
C ILE A 35 -2.96 -4.15 -2.48
N ALA A 36 -2.18 -5.23 -2.58
CA ALA A 36 -1.32 -5.48 -3.73
C ALA A 36 -2.15 -5.62 -5.02
N ILE A 37 -3.24 -6.40 -5.00
CA ILE A 37 -4.15 -6.58 -6.14
C ILE A 37 -4.73 -5.23 -6.58
N ARG A 38 -5.18 -4.40 -5.63
CA ARG A 38 -5.71 -3.07 -5.95
C ARG A 38 -4.66 -2.17 -6.60
N LEU A 39 -3.45 -2.15 -6.05
CA LEU A 39 -2.34 -1.39 -6.63
C LEU A 39 -1.99 -1.87 -8.04
N GLN A 40 -1.94 -3.19 -8.25
CA GLN A 40 -1.69 -3.76 -9.57
C GLN A 40 -2.77 -3.36 -10.59
N SER A 41 -4.03 -3.39 -10.19
CA SER A 41 -5.14 -2.94 -11.03
C SER A 41 -4.99 -1.47 -11.42
N LEU A 42 -4.80 -0.58 -10.44
CA LEU A 42 -4.64 0.87 -10.68
C LEU A 42 -3.44 1.19 -11.57
N LEU A 43 -2.30 0.54 -11.32
CA LEU A 43 -1.07 0.73 -12.10
C LEU A 43 -1.23 0.21 -13.52
N SER A 44 -1.82 -0.97 -13.71
CA SER A 44 -2.04 -1.56 -15.05
C SER A 44 -2.95 -0.68 -15.91
N THR A 45 -3.98 -0.08 -15.32
CA THR A 45 -4.90 0.82 -16.04
C THR A 45 -4.26 2.15 -16.43
N ASN A 46 -3.32 2.67 -15.62
CA ASN A 46 -2.75 4.00 -15.84
C ASN A 46 -1.34 4.00 -16.47
N LEU A 47 -0.72 2.83 -16.60
CA LEU A 47 0.59 2.64 -17.21
C LEU A 47 0.51 1.63 -18.39
N PRO A 48 -0.25 1.95 -19.45
CA PRO A 48 -0.36 1.07 -20.60
C PRO A 48 1.03 0.86 -21.24
N GLY A 49 1.41 -0.40 -21.45
CA GLY A 49 2.71 -0.78 -22.01
C GLY A 49 3.75 -1.21 -20.98
N TRP A 50 3.46 -1.10 -19.69
CA TRP A 50 4.31 -1.66 -18.65
C TRP A 50 4.15 -3.18 -18.55
N ILE A 51 5.28 -3.89 -18.48
CA ILE A 51 5.26 -5.35 -18.31
C ILE A 51 4.78 -5.74 -16.90
N SER A 52 4.06 -6.85 -16.79
CA SER A 52 3.45 -7.31 -15.53
C SER A 52 4.45 -7.43 -14.38
N ARG A 53 5.71 -7.82 -14.68
CA ARG A 53 6.77 -7.92 -13.66
C ARG A 53 7.07 -6.57 -12.99
N HIS A 54 7.10 -5.47 -13.75
CA HIS A 54 7.34 -4.14 -13.19
C HIS A 54 6.20 -3.72 -12.26
N ILE A 55 4.96 -4.00 -12.68
CA ILE A 55 3.75 -3.68 -11.92
C ILE A 55 3.70 -4.48 -10.61
N VAL A 56 3.97 -5.79 -10.66
CA VAL A 56 4.05 -6.64 -9.45
C VAL A 56 5.12 -6.13 -8.49
N HIS A 57 6.26 -5.71 -9.02
CA HIS A 57 7.36 -5.24 -8.20
C HIS A 57 7.05 -3.91 -7.49
N ILE A 58 6.58 -2.89 -8.23
CA ILE A 58 6.17 -1.61 -7.64
C ILE A 58 5.02 -1.82 -6.65
N SER A 59 4.00 -2.60 -7.02
CA SER A 59 2.85 -2.83 -6.14
C SER A 59 3.25 -3.49 -4.82
N THR A 60 4.21 -4.42 -4.84
CA THR A 60 4.76 -5.03 -3.61
C THR A 60 5.45 -3.98 -2.74
N SER A 61 6.33 -3.16 -3.31
CA SER A 61 7.02 -2.07 -2.60
C SER A 61 6.03 -1.06 -1.98
N LEU A 62 5.03 -0.62 -2.76
CA LEU A 62 3.99 0.29 -2.31
C LEU A 62 3.09 -0.33 -1.24
N THR A 63 2.82 -1.64 -1.33
CA THR A 63 2.06 -2.37 -0.31
C THR A 63 2.80 -2.34 1.03
N GLU A 64 4.10 -2.63 1.04
CA GLU A 64 4.91 -2.53 2.27
C GLU A 64 4.89 -1.11 2.84
N ARG A 65 4.93 -0.10 1.98
CA ARG A 65 4.84 1.30 2.41
C ARG A 65 3.49 1.63 3.04
N ILE A 66 2.37 1.19 2.46
CA ILE A 66 1.03 1.37 3.04
C ILE A 66 0.94 0.66 4.40
N VAL A 67 1.41 -0.58 4.50
CA VAL A 67 1.44 -1.33 5.77
C VAL A 67 2.27 -0.60 6.81
N SER A 68 3.43 -0.06 6.43
CA SER A 68 4.28 0.73 7.34
C SER A 68 3.60 2.01 7.79
N LEU A 69 2.91 2.74 6.90
CA LEU A 69 2.15 3.93 7.27
C LEU A 69 1.03 3.59 8.26
N GLY A 70 0.33 2.46 8.05
CA GLY A 70 -0.67 1.95 8.99
C GLY A 70 -0.07 1.65 10.37
N LYS A 71 1.07 0.94 10.41
CA LYS A 71 1.78 0.64 11.67
C LYS A 71 2.27 1.87 12.42
N ASN A 72 2.60 2.94 11.70
CA ASN A 72 3.07 4.21 12.26
C ASN A 72 1.91 5.13 12.70
N GLY A 73 0.66 4.74 12.49
CA GLY A 73 -0.52 5.56 12.80
C GLY A 73 -0.81 6.67 11.78
N ASP A 74 -0.12 6.69 10.64
CA ASP A 74 -0.30 7.70 9.59
C ASP A 74 -1.63 7.56 8.82
N LEU A 75 -2.26 6.38 8.88
CA LEU A 75 -3.47 6.03 8.15
C LEU A 75 -4.72 5.87 9.05
N ALA A 76 -4.76 6.55 10.20
CA ALA A 76 -5.73 6.35 11.30
C ALA A 76 -5.35 5.23 12.30
N PRO A 77 -5.95 5.23 13.51
CA PRO A 77 -5.78 4.15 14.48
C PRO A 77 -6.21 2.77 13.97
N HIS A 78 -7.11 2.75 12.99
CA HIS A 78 -7.64 1.53 12.37
C HIS A 78 -7.02 1.23 10.99
N GLY A 79 -6.08 2.08 10.53
CA GLY A 79 -5.56 1.99 9.16
C GLY A 79 -6.60 2.36 8.11
N ILE A 80 -6.39 1.85 6.89
CA ILE A 80 -7.36 2.00 5.79
C ILE A 80 -8.66 1.25 6.13
N GLY A 81 -9.80 1.89 5.89
CA GLY A 81 -11.11 1.29 6.14
C GLY A 81 -11.60 0.43 4.98
N SER A 82 -11.15 0.73 3.76
CA SER A 82 -11.43 -0.03 2.55
C SER A 82 -10.21 -0.09 1.63
N VAL A 83 -10.14 -1.13 0.80
CA VAL A 83 -9.17 -1.21 -0.30
C VAL A 83 -9.42 -0.10 -1.34
N ASP A 84 -10.66 0.38 -1.45
CA ASP A 84 -11.03 1.50 -2.33
C ASP A 84 -10.50 2.86 -1.84
N ASP A 85 -10.04 2.94 -0.58
CA ASP A 85 -9.30 4.11 -0.08
C ASP A 85 -7.96 4.28 -0.79
N ILE A 86 -7.51 3.28 -1.56
CA ILE A 86 -6.36 3.37 -2.45
C ILE A 86 -6.86 3.68 -3.86
N PHE A 87 -6.47 4.84 -4.40
CA PHE A 87 -6.95 5.32 -5.69
C PHE A 87 -5.94 6.22 -6.40
N MET A 88 -6.20 6.40 -7.69
CA MET A 88 -5.50 7.37 -8.53
C MET A 88 -6.29 8.68 -8.55
N VAL A 89 -5.61 9.81 -8.43
CA VAL A 89 -6.22 11.14 -8.37
C VAL A 89 -5.48 12.11 -9.28
N VAL A 90 -6.25 12.98 -9.96
CA VAL A 90 -5.71 14.17 -10.60
C VAL A 90 -5.72 15.30 -9.57
N GLY A 91 -4.54 15.75 -9.17
CA GLY A 91 -4.37 16.85 -8.23
C GLY A 91 -4.06 18.16 -8.94
N HIS A 92 -4.32 19.26 -8.24
CA HIS A 92 -4.07 20.62 -8.72
C HIS A 92 -3.08 21.33 -7.80
N ASP A 93 -2.11 22.02 -8.38
CA ASP A 93 -1.15 22.85 -7.66
C ASP A 93 -0.87 24.12 -8.46
N ARG A 94 -1.35 25.28 -7.99
CA ARG A 94 -1.08 26.61 -8.57
C ARG A 94 -1.31 26.72 -10.09
N GLY A 95 -2.39 26.11 -10.59
CA GLY A 95 -2.74 26.10 -12.03
C GLY A 95 -2.13 24.95 -12.83
N TYR A 96 -1.29 24.13 -12.19
CA TYR A 96 -0.74 22.91 -12.77
C TYR A 96 -1.54 21.69 -12.33
N HIS A 97 -1.52 20.66 -13.16
CA HIS A 97 -2.21 19.40 -12.92
C HIS A 97 -1.20 18.26 -12.82
N TYR A 98 -1.45 17.29 -11.96
CA TYR A 98 -0.62 16.09 -11.84
C TYR A 98 -1.47 14.85 -11.58
N LEU A 99 -0.96 13.69 -11.99
CA LEU A 99 -1.54 12.40 -11.62
C LEU A 99 -0.78 11.84 -10.41
N ALA A 100 -1.51 11.31 -9.43
CA ALA A 100 -0.94 10.74 -8.23
C ALA A 100 -1.66 9.46 -7.82
N LEU A 101 -0.92 8.56 -7.18
CA LEU A 101 -1.45 7.44 -6.42
C LEU A 101 -1.51 7.86 -4.96
N ALA A 102 -2.67 7.72 -4.34
CA ALA A 102 -2.89 8.14 -2.97
C ALA A 102 -3.71 7.13 -2.17
N VAL A 103 -3.67 7.31 -0.85
CA VAL A 103 -4.49 6.58 0.11
C VAL A 103 -5.21 7.56 1.02
N THR A 104 -6.52 7.34 1.21
CA THR A 104 -7.33 8.12 2.16
C THR A 104 -6.80 7.90 3.57
N ALA A 105 -6.62 8.99 4.31
CA ALA A 105 -6.47 8.95 5.76
C ALA A 105 -7.38 10.03 6.39
N PRO A 106 -7.77 9.91 7.68
CA PRO A 106 -8.83 10.73 8.27
C PRO A 106 -8.55 12.23 8.27
N ILE A 107 -7.27 12.63 8.34
CA ILE A 107 -6.86 14.03 8.48
C ILE A 107 -6.41 14.60 7.14
N ALA A 108 -5.76 13.80 6.30
CA ALA A 108 -5.20 14.25 5.04
C ALA A 108 -5.01 13.09 4.08
N LEU A 109 -5.14 13.36 2.78
CA LEU A 109 -4.77 12.45 1.73
C LEU A 109 -3.26 12.16 1.79
N LYS A 110 -2.87 10.89 1.91
CA LYS A 110 -1.45 10.49 1.88
C LYS A 110 -1.08 10.10 0.44
N VAL A 111 -0.24 10.91 -0.19
CA VAL A 111 0.24 10.65 -1.54
C VAL A 111 1.41 9.67 -1.50
N LEU A 112 1.23 8.52 -2.14
CA LEU A 112 2.25 7.45 -2.22
C LEU A 112 3.23 7.73 -3.35
N MET A 113 2.70 8.17 -4.50
CA MET A 113 3.47 8.49 -5.69
C MET A 113 2.83 9.69 -6.40
N LYS A 114 3.62 10.72 -6.71
CA LYS A 114 3.17 11.95 -7.38
C LYS A 114 3.93 12.14 -8.68
N GLY A 115 3.20 12.23 -9.80
CA GLY A 115 3.76 12.64 -11.09
C GLY A 115 4.18 14.11 -11.12
N PRO A 116 4.98 14.51 -12.12
CA PRO A 116 5.27 15.92 -12.35
C PRO A 116 3.99 16.71 -12.65
N SER A 117 4.03 18.01 -12.36
CA SER A 117 2.91 18.92 -12.57
C SER A 117 3.06 19.67 -13.89
N TYR A 118 2.00 19.70 -14.69
CA TYR A 118 1.99 20.31 -16.03
C TYR A 118 0.97 21.46 -16.11
N SER A 119 1.35 22.54 -16.79
CA SER A 119 0.37 23.54 -17.24
C SER A 119 -0.34 22.93 -18.43
N LEU A 120 -1.67 22.93 -18.38
CA LEU A 120 -2.50 22.40 -19.45
C LEU A 120 -3.36 23.51 -20.09
N ASP A 121 -2.96 24.76 -19.89
CA ASP A 121 -3.54 25.95 -20.53
C ASP A 121 -5.07 26.04 -20.42
N GLY A 122 -5.61 25.61 -19.27
CA GLY A 122 -7.05 25.61 -19.00
C GLY A 122 -7.80 24.35 -19.45
N MET A 123 -7.12 23.35 -20.01
CA MET A 123 -7.69 22.04 -20.30
C MET A 123 -7.86 21.22 -19.02
N ASP A 124 -9.04 20.64 -18.86
CA ASP A 124 -9.37 19.74 -17.76
C ASP A 124 -8.95 18.30 -18.10
N PRO A 125 -7.96 17.71 -17.41
CA PRO A 125 -7.49 16.34 -17.67
C PRO A 125 -8.58 15.27 -17.50
N LEU A 126 -9.65 15.56 -16.77
CA LEU A 126 -10.76 14.62 -16.60
C LEU A 126 -11.71 14.62 -17.80
N ARG A 127 -11.63 15.63 -18.67
CA ARG A 127 -12.46 15.79 -19.87
C ARG A 127 -11.65 15.68 -21.16
N ASP A 128 -10.38 16.07 -21.13
CA ASP A 128 -9.47 16.04 -22.27
C ASP A 128 -8.51 14.85 -22.18
N GLN A 129 -8.68 13.91 -23.10
CA GLN A 129 -7.92 12.67 -23.15
C GLN A 129 -6.41 12.92 -23.37
N GLN A 130 -6.07 13.90 -24.20
CA GLN A 130 -4.67 14.23 -24.50
C GLN A 130 -3.95 14.77 -23.26
N SER A 131 -4.62 15.64 -22.51
CA SER A 131 -4.16 16.14 -21.21
C SER A 131 -3.95 15.01 -20.21
N MET A 132 -4.90 14.06 -20.11
CA MET A 132 -4.74 12.90 -19.25
C MET A 132 -3.55 12.02 -19.64
N GLU A 133 -3.30 11.84 -20.94
CA GLU A 133 -2.15 11.08 -21.44
C GLU A 133 -0.81 11.73 -21.09
N ILE A 134 -0.73 13.06 -21.14
CA ILE A 134 0.45 13.81 -20.67
C ILE A 134 0.70 13.50 -19.19
N LEU A 135 -0.34 13.59 -18.34
CA LEU A 135 -0.21 13.30 -16.92
C LEU A 135 0.18 11.83 -16.66
N ARG A 136 -0.40 10.88 -17.40
CA ARG A 136 -0.07 9.45 -17.32
C ARG A 136 1.37 9.17 -17.70
N ARG A 137 1.88 9.80 -18.77
CA ARG A 137 3.29 9.66 -19.18
C ARG A 137 4.22 10.16 -18.07
N GLY A 138 3.96 11.37 -17.54
CA GLY A 138 4.76 11.91 -16.43
C GLY A 138 4.71 11.03 -15.18
N PHE A 139 3.53 10.47 -14.85
CA PHE A 139 3.40 9.49 -13.77
C PHE A 139 4.19 8.21 -14.03
N GLY A 140 4.23 7.74 -15.28
CA GLY A 140 5.06 6.61 -15.71
C GLY A 140 6.55 6.83 -15.49
N ASP A 141 7.07 8.02 -15.72
CA ASP A 141 8.48 8.35 -15.45
C ASP A 141 8.81 8.24 -13.96
N VAL A 142 7.87 8.62 -13.09
CA VAL A 142 8.02 8.48 -11.63
C VAL A 142 7.90 7.02 -11.21
N ALA A 143 6.94 6.28 -11.78
CA ALA A 143 6.84 4.85 -11.56
C ALA A 143 8.14 4.13 -11.94
N PHE A 144 8.79 4.53 -13.05
CA PHE A 144 10.06 3.93 -13.48
C PHE A 144 11.16 4.14 -12.44
N LYS A 145 11.28 5.36 -11.91
CA LYS A 145 12.22 5.68 -10.83
C LYS A 145 11.96 4.85 -9.57
N GLU A 146 10.70 4.68 -9.19
CA GLU A 146 10.32 3.84 -8.04
C GLU A 146 10.63 2.36 -8.27
N TRP A 147 10.40 1.84 -9.48
CA TRP A 147 10.79 0.48 -9.85
C TRP A 147 12.31 0.27 -9.79
N SER A 148 13.09 1.20 -10.35
CA SER A 148 14.55 1.12 -10.30
C SER A 148 15.05 1.12 -8.85
N ARG A 149 14.50 2.01 -8.01
CA ARG A 149 14.83 2.08 -6.58
C ARG A 149 14.46 0.80 -5.83
N ALA A 150 13.26 0.26 -6.04
CA ALA A 150 12.83 -0.98 -5.42
C ALA A 150 13.71 -2.17 -5.84
N SER A 151 14.11 -2.21 -7.11
CA SER A 151 14.98 -3.25 -7.66
C SER A 151 16.40 -3.21 -7.08
N GLU A 152 16.96 -2.01 -6.87
CA GLU A 152 18.26 -1.87 -6.22
C GLU A 152 18.24 -2.31 -4.75
N MET A 153 17.16 -2.02 -4.01
CA MET A 153 17.02 -2.43 -2.62
C MET A 153 16.98 -3.96 -2.45
N LEU A 154 16.31 -4.67 -3.38
CA LEU A 154 16.28 -6.13 -3.38
C LEU A 154 17.61 -6.74 -3.85
N GLY A 155 18.29 -6.13 -4.81
CA GLY A 155 19.63 -6.56 -5.24
C GLY A 155 20.69 -6.46 -4.15
N ARG A 156 20.57 -5.49 -3.24
CA ARG A 156 21.49 -5.33 -2.09
C ARG A 156 21.15 -6.20 -0.88
N GLY A 157 19.90 -6.68 -0.77
CA GLY A 157 19.45 -7.54 0.33
C GLY A 157 19.86 -9.01 0.22
N GLY A 158 20.36 -9.45 -0.94
CA GLY A 158 20.76 -10.84 -1.21
C GLY A 158 22.24 -11.17 -0.98
N SER A 159 23.02 -10.31 -0.33
CA SER A 159 24.46 -10.51 -0.07
C SER A 159 24.82 -10.59 1.41
N ARG A 160 23.97 -11.20 2.25
CA ARG A 160 24.30 -11.53 3.63
C ARG A 160 24.15 -13.01 3.89
#